data_AF-E4U6G5-F1
#
_entry.id   AF-E4U6G5-F1
#
_cell.length_a   1.000
_cell.length_b   1.000
_cell.length_c   1.000
_cell.angle_alpha   90.00
_cell.angle_beta   90.00
_cell.angle_gamma   90.00
#
_symmetry.space_group_name_H-M   'P 1'
#
loop_
_entity.id
_entity.type
_entity.pdbx_description
1 polymer ?
#
loop_
_entity_poly.entity_id
_entity_poly.type
_entity_poly.pdbx_seq_one_letter_code
_entity_poly.pdbx_strand_id
1 'polypeptide(L)'
;MPDAKRRILRRVRRALEGRWPVEAPTGPWRPAAEAASAVERFLAHAEASGVEVRRFESPAAARAWLADWAAGFQSAAVSPRVPAPLAPALPTAPPEEAGLGVSRALAAVADTGSVLLSSAEGRRLQLLPPAHLVWVDEAEVVQHLGEALGRLADDPPSALALHSGPSKSADIGQIMVQGVHGPGRLVVAVVRGLAELEAGPAEPPPTREAPSHTPEATPPAGLDWAAVRALEGRRLATKRGDAFTVEKVTENTAVVRVGSSNKTYTLRRHCLEKAARLAASGTPIPGPVAYRKLACNEAPAYAWAVLRALGRV
;
A
#
# COMPACT_ATOMS: atom_id res chain seq x y z
N MET A 1 17.00 -25.26 1.51
CA MET A 1 16.57 -23.83 1.52
C MET A 1 16.10 -23.27 2.88
N PRO A 2 15.53 -24.03 3.85
CA PRO A 2 15.16 -23.50 5.19
C PRO A 2 16.34 -23.01 6.05
N ASP A 3 17.55 -23.43 5.69
CA ASP A 3 18.77 -23.23 6.48
C ASP A 3 19.32 -21.79 6.44
N ALA A 4 19.21 -21.09 5.30
CA ALA A 4 19.79 -19.76 5.14
C ALA A 4 19.11 -18.69 6.01
N LYS A 5 17.77 -18.65 6.02
CA LYS A 5 17.00 -17.70 6.84
C LYS A 5 17.29 -17.91 8.33
N ARG A 6 17.28 -19.16 8.80
CA ARG A 6 17.60 -19.49 10.20
C ARG A 6 19.03 -19.07 10.57
N ARG A 7 20.00 -19.34 9.68
CA ARG A 7 21.39 -18.96 9.88
C ARG A 7 21.58 -17.44 9.96
N ILE A 8 20.93 -16.68 9.07
CA ILE A 8 20.96 -15.21 9.06
C ILE A 8 20.33 -14.67 10.33
N LEU A 9 19.10 -15.09 10.67
CA LEU A 9 18.40 -14.59 11.86
C LEU A 9 19.14 -14.93 13.16
N ARG A 10 19.78 -16.11 13.25
CA ARG A 10 20.63 -16.47 14.39
C ARG A 10 21.83 -15.52 14.53
N ARG A 11 22.51 -15.19 13.42
CA ARG A 11 23.64 -14.24 13.45
C ARG A 11 23.19 -12.84 13.87
N VAL A 12 22.04 -12.37 13.35
CA VAL A 12 21.46 -11.08 13.74
C VAL A 12 21.12 -11.06 15.23
N ARG A 13 20.43 -12.08 15.75
CA ARG A 13 20.08 -12.18 17.18
C ARG A 13 21.31 -12.20 18.08
N ARG A 14 22.31 -13.02 17.76
CA ARG A 14 23.59 -13.07 18.49
C ARG A 14 24.31 -11.72 18.49
N ALA A 15 24.25 -10.97 17.40
CA ALA A 15 24.84 -9.63 17.31
C ALA A 15 24.08 -8.57 18.14
N LEU A 16 22.82 -8.83 18.49
CA LEU A 16 21.99 -7.94 19.30
C LEU A 16 22.06 -8.25 20.81
N GLU A 17 22.46 -9.45 21.22
CA GLU A 17 22.49 -9.93 22.62
C GLU A 17 23.34 -9.07 23.59
N GLY A 18 24.29 -8.29 23.09
CA GLY A 18 25.14 -7.40 23.89
C GLY A 18 25.05 -5.92 23.50
N ARG A 19 24.09 -5.54 22.66
CA ARG A 19 23.91 -4.11 22.35
C ARG A 19 23.27 -3.41 23.54
N TRP A 20 23.87 -2.30 23.95
CA TRP A 20 23.22 -1.37 24.84
C TRP A 20 21.87 -0.94 24.24
N PRO A 21 20.75 -1.03 24.97
CA PRO A 21 19.49 -0.49 24.51
C PRO A 21 19.66 1.02 24.36
N VAL A 22 19.72 1.49 23.12
CA VAL A 22 19.66 2.92 22.83
C VAL A 22 18.18 3.26 22.88
N GLU A 23 17.78 4.00 23.91
CA GLU A 23 16.45 4.61 23.92
C GLU A 23 16.37 5.55 22.71
N ALA A 24 15.36 5.33 21.87
CA ALA A 24 15.06 6.28 20.83
C ALA A 24 14.71 7.61 21.51
N PRO A 25 15.20 8.77 21.01
CA PRO A 25 14.78 10.06 21.52
C PRO A 25 13.25 10.13 21.56
N THR A 26 12.70 10.34 22.75
CA THR A 26 11.26 10.53 22.94
C THR A 26 10.98 12.02 22.90
N GLY A 27 10.34 12.47 21.82
CA GLY A 27 10.02 13.88 21.60
C GLY A 27 10.17 14.28 20.14
N PRO A 28 9.60 15.44 19.75
CA PRO A 28 9.77 15.94 18.40
C PRO A 28 11.25 16.25 18.16
N TRP A 29 11.80 15.74 17.06
CA TRP A 29 13.21 15.93 16.69
C TRP A 29 13.53 17.40 16.33
N ARG A 30 12.50 18.23 16.19
CA ARG A 30 12.57 19.66 15.93
C ARG A 30 11.56 20.42 16.81
N PRO A 31 11.83 21.70 17.14
CA PRO A 31 10.82 22.58 17.72
C PRO A 31 9.57 22.61 16.82
N ALA A 32 8.38 22.77 17.42
CA ALA A 32 7.16 23.01 16.66
C ALA A 32 7.40 24.19 15.70
N ALA A 33 7.31 23.95 14.40
CA ALA A 33 7.58 24.97 13.40
C ALA A 33 6.59 26.14 13.55
N GLU A 34 7.07 27.37 13.35
CA GLU A 34 6.22 28.56 13.27
C GLU A 34 5.17 28.45 12.15
N ALA A 35 4.13 29.28 12.27
CA ALA A 35 2.78 29.20 11.70
C ALA A 35 2.62 29.15 10.15
N ALA A 36 3.64 28.80 9.37
CA ALA A 36 3.44 28.48 7.95
C ALA A 36 2.67 27.16 7.82
N SER A 37 1.77 27.09 6.84
CA SER A 37 1.03 25.86 6.55
C SER A 37 1.99 24.73 6.18
N ALA A 38 1.71 23.49 6.61
CA ALA A 38 2.48 22.30 6.19
C ALA A 38 2.60 22.23 4.66
N VAL A 39 1.52 22.62 3.97
CA VAL A 39 1.43 22.67 2.52
C VAL A 39 2.40 23.69 1.94
N GLU A 40 2.44 24.91 2.48
CA GLU A 40 3.33 25.98 2.00
C GLU A 40 4.80 25.59 2.17
N ARG A 41 5.16 25.03 3.33
CA ARG A 41 6.51 24.51 3.57
C ARG A 41 6.86 23.38 2.62
N PHE A 42 5.95 22.43 2.42
CA PHE A 42 6.15 21.34 1.47
C PHE A 42 6.43 21.86 0.07
N LEU A 43 5.59 22.77 -0.44
CA LEU A 43 5.74 23.35 -1.77
C LEU A 43 7.09 24.05 -1.91
N ALA A 44 7.47 24.89 -0.94
CA ALA A 44 8.75 25.60 -0.96
C ALA A 44 9.96 24.66 -0.97
N HIS A 45 9.99 23.63 -0.12
CA HIS A 45 11.11 22.68 -0.08
C HIS A 45 11.17 21.77 -1.32
N ALA A 46 10.02 21.36 -1.85
CA ALA A 46 9.94 20.57 -3.06
C ALA A 46 10.45 21.38 -4.27
N GLU A 47 10.01 22.63 -4.43
CA GLU A 47 10.52 23.53 -5.47
C GLU A 47 12.03 23.76 -5.36
N ALA A 48 12.53 24.01 -4.14
CA ALA A 48 13.97 24.18 -3.89
C ALA A 48 14.79 22.95 -4.30
N SER A 49 14.18 21.77 -4.31
CA SER A 49 14.81 20.51 -4.73
C SER A 49 14.68 20.25 -6.24
N GLY A 50 13.99 21.13 -6.97
CA GLY A 50 13.75 21.04 -8.40
C GLY A 50 12.51 20.24 -8.80
N VAL A 51 11.57 20.03 -7.86
CA VAL A 51 10.25 19.47 -8.17
C VAL A 51 9.38 20.56 -8.79
N GLU A 52 8.65 20.24 -9.85
CA GLU A 52 7.58 21.12 -10.34
C GLU A 52 6.34 20.90 -9.48
N VAL A 53 5.98 21.89 -8.65
CA VAL A 53 4.80 21.76 -7.79
C VAL A 53 3.58 22.45 -8.39
N ARG A 54 2.41 21.89 -8.12
CA ARG A 54 1.11 22.52 -8.37
C ARG A 54 0.23 22.33 -7.15
N ARG A 55 -0.60 23.33 -6.86
CA ARG A 55 -1.66 23.24 -5.86
C ARG A 55 -3.00 23.54 -6.53
N PHE A 56 -3.99 22.71 -6.25
CA PHE A 56 -5.35 22.86 -6.77
C PHE A 56 -6.35 22.89 -5.62
N GLU A 57 -7.23 23.90 -5.63
CA GLU A 57 -8.29 24.06 -4.63
C GLU A 57 -9.42 23.04 -4.80
N SER A 58 -9.46 22.32 -5.94
CA SER A 58 -10.44 21.26 -6.19
C SER A 58 -9.94 20.21 -7.18
N PRO A 59 -10.50 18.99 -7.17
CA PRO A 59 -10.14 17.98 -8.16
C PRO A 59 -10.60 18.33 -9.59
N ALA A 60 -11.62 19.18 -9.74
CA ALA A 60 -12.05 19.67 -11.04
C ALA A 60 -10.99 20.56 -11.71
N ALA A 61 -10.37 21.47 -10.94
CA ALA A 61 -9.27 22.30 -11.42
C ALA A 61 -8.04 21.45 -11.78
N ALA A 62 -7.71 20.46 -10.94
CA ALA A 62 -6.63 19.52 -11.20
C ALA A 62 -6.84 18.74 -12.51
N ARG A 63 -8.07 18.27 -12.76
CA ARG A 63 -8.43 17.57 -14.02
C ARG A 63 -8.30 18.49 -15.24
N ALA A 64 -8.75 19.73 -15.15
CA ALA A 64 -8.66 20.69 -16.26
C ALA A 64 -7.19 20.96 -16.63
N TRP A 65 -6.34 21.17 -15.62
CA TRP A 65 -4.89 21.31 -15.83
C TRP A 65 -4.26 20.04 -16.41
N LEU A 66 -4.63 18.85 -15.90
CA LEU A 66 -4.10 17.58 -16.38
C LEU A 66 -4.38 17.38 -17.86
N ALA A 67 -5.57 17.74 -18.35
CA ALA A 67 -5.95 17.57 -19.74
C ALA A 67 -5.03 18.35 -20.70
N ASP A 68 -4.66 19.57 -20.34
CA ASP A 68 -3.74 20.41 -21.11
C ASP A 68 -2.28 19.95 -20.95
N TRP A 69 -1.84 19.80 -19.70
CA TRP A 69 -0.45 19.46 -19.39
C TRP A 69 -0.04 18.07 -19.93
N ALA A 70 -0.95 17.10 -19.86
CA ALA A 70 -0.68 15.74 -20.34
C ALA A 70 -0.62 15.65 -21.87
N ALA A 71 -1.13 16.64 -22.63
CA ALA A 71 -1.09 16.66 -24.09
C ALA A 71 0.34 16.69 -24.66
N GLY A 72 1.34 17.08 -23.85
CA GLY A 72 2.75 17.03 -24.20
C GLY A 72 3.36 15.61 -24.20
N PHE A 73 2.61 14.58 -23.80
CA PHE A 73 3.09 13.20 -23.70
C PHE A 73 2.38 12.29 -24.71
N GLN A 74 3.10 11.30 -25.24
CA GLN A 74 2.54 10.34 -26.19
C GLN A 74 1.85 9.15 -25.52
N SER A 75 2.27 8.79 -24.31
CA SER A 75 1.78 7.63 -23.57
C SER A 75 2.01 7.78 -22.08
N ALA A 76 1.20 7.07 -21.28
CA ALA A 76 1.33 7.06 -19.83
C ALA A 76 1.22 5.64 -19.23
N ALA A 77 1.98 5.41 -18.16
CA ALA A 77 1.78 4.32 -17.23
C ALA A 77 1.10 4.88 -15.99
N VAL A 78 -0.12 4.43 -15.70
CA VAL A 78 -0.96 4.98 -14.63
C VAL A 78 -1.17 3.92 -13.55
N SER A 79 -0.90 4.29 -12.30
CA SER A 79 -1.16 3.44 -11.15
C SER A 79 -2.66 3.21 -11.02
N PRO A 80 -3.11 1.97 -10.70
CA PRO A 80 -4.54 1.68 -10.49
C PRO A 80 -5.13 2.40 -9.27
N ARG A 81 -4.30 3.05 -8.44
CA ARG A 81 -4.74 3.85 -7.29
C ARG A 81 -4.93 5.33 -7.61
N VAL A 82 -4.63 5.75 -8.83
CA VAL A 82 -4.99 7.10 -9.30
C VAL A 82 -6.49 7.10 -9.61
N PRO A 83 -7.28 8.02 -9.02
CA PRO A 83 -8.70 8.12 -9.33
C PRO A 83 -8.91 8.35 -10.83
N ALA A 84 -9.92 7.70 -11.41
CA ALA A 84 -10.19 7.78 -12.85
C ALA A 84 -10.29 9.23 -13.40
N PRO A 85 -10.90 10.20 -12.69
CA PRO A 85 -10.92 11.60 -13.14
C PRO A 85 -9.55 12.29 -13.20
N LEU A 86 -8.52 11.73 -12.56
CA LEU A 86 -7.14 12.23 -12.51
C LEU A 86 -6.16 11.32 -13.29
N ALA A 87 -6.69 10.35 -14.05
CA ALA A 87 -5.90 9.61 -15.03
C ALA A 87 -5.83 10.43 -16.33
N PRO A 88 -4.65 10.62 -16.94
CA PRO A 88 -4.53 11.34 -18.20
C PRO A 88 -5.22 10.57 -19.33
N ALA A 89 -5.84 11.30 -20.26
CA ALA A 89 -6.47 10.73 -21.46
C ALA A 89 -5.41 10.41 -22.54
N LEU A 90 -4.47 9.51 -22.21
CA LEU A 90 -3.36 9.11 -23.06
C LEU A 90 -3.39 7.59 -23.33
N PRO A 91 -2.82 7.12 -24.44
CA PRO A 91 -2.55 5.71 -24.65
C PRO A 91 -1.77 5.12 -23.46
N THR A 92 -2.24 3.98 -22.95
CA THR A 92 -1.54 3.27 -21.88
C THR A 92 -0.37 2.48 -22.46
N ALA A 93 0.80 2.59 -21.83
CA ALA A 93 2.02 1.87 -22.18
C ALA A 93 2.64 1.21 -20.94
N PRO A 94 3.46 0.16 -21.08
CA PRO A 94 4.24 -0.36 -19.97
C PRO A 94 5.23 0.71 -19.45
N PRO A 95 5.60 0.71 -18.15
CA PRO A 95 6.45 1.74 -17.56
C PRO A 95 7.79 2.01 -18.26
N GLU A 96 8.38 0.99 -18.87
CA GLU A 96 9.63 1.07 -19.64
C GLU A 96 9.51 1.78 -21.00
N GLU A 97 8.29 1.96 -21.52
CA GLU A 97 8.00 2.60 -22.80
C GLU A 97 7.19 3.90 -22.64
N ALA A 98 6.59 4.11 -21.46
CA ALA A 98 5.75 5.26 -21.18
C ALA A 98 6.58 6.54 -21.03
N GLY A 99 6.14 7.62 -21.68
CA GLY A 99 6.73 8.95 -21.50
C GLY A 99 6.39 9.59 -20.14
N LEU A 100 5.29 9.14 -19.52
CA LEU A 100 4.78 9.66 -18.24
C LEU A 100 4.41 8.52 -17.29
N GLY A 101 4.92 8.57 -16.07
CA GLY A 101 4.41 7.79 -14.94
C GLY A 101 3.42 8.63 -14.13
N VAL A 102 2.30 8.05 -13.69
CA VAL A 102 1.32 8.73 -12.82
C VAL A 102 0.99 7.87 -11.61
N SER A 103 1.21 8.41 -10.41
CA SER A 103 0.91 7.72 -9.16
C SER A 103 0.27 8.63 -8.12
N ARG A 104 -0.14 8.05 -6.99
CA ARG A 104 -0.59 8.76 -5.80
C ARG A 104 0.38 8.58 -4.64
N ALA A 105 0.64 9.64 -3.89
CA ALA A 105 1.43 9.56 -2.66
C ALA A 105 0.62 9.04 -1.49
N LEU A 106 1.28 8.30 -0.61
CA LEU A 106 0.77 7.99 0.73
C LEU A 106 0.77 9.24 1.61
N ALA A 107 1.80 10.08 1.48
CA ALA A 107 1.94 11.33 2.20
C ALA A 107 2.95 12.25 1.48
N ALA A 108 2.87 13.54 1.77
CA ALA A 108 3.91 14.50 1.46
C ALA A 108 4.51 15.06 2.75
N VAL A 109 5.83 15.18 2.82
CA VAL A 109 6.56 15.56 4.05
C VAL A 109 7.07 16.99 3.90
N ALA A 110 6.50 17.89 4.70
CA ALA A 110 6.77 19.31 4.63
C ALA A 110 8.24 19.66 4.87
N ASP A 111 8.87 19.07 5.90
CA ASP A 111 10.24 19.38 6.29
C ASP A 111 11.31 19.05 5.24
N THR A 112 11.03 18.09 4.35
CA THR A 112 12.00 17.60 3.37
C THR A 112 11.59 17.86 1.93
N GLY A 113 10.37 18.38 1.69
CA GLY A 113 9.84 18.56 0.34
C GLY A 113 9.66 17.23 -0.41
N SER A 114 9.47 16.13 0.32
CA SER A 114 9.45 14.77 -0.24
C SER A 114 8.05 14.21 -0.35
N VAL A 115 7.81 13.35 -1.34
CA VAL A 115 6.60 12.51 -1.39
C VAL A 115 6.94 11.07 -1.05
N LEU A 116 6.10 10.45 -0.23
CA LEU A 116 6.21 9.05 0.18
C LEU A 116 5.30 8.19 -0.70
N LEU A 117 5.88 7.25 -1.43
CA LEU A 117 5.19 6.36 -2.36
C LEU A 117 5.19 4.92 -1.86
N SER A 118 4.08 4.22 -2.10
CA SER A 118 3.97 2.79 -1.84
C SER A 118 4.45 1.97 -3.03
N SER A 119 5.02 0.80 -2.78
CA SER A 119 5.19 -0.23 -3.82
C SER A 119 3.89 -0.62 -4.55
N ALA A 120 2.73 -0.36 -3.94
CA ALA A 120 1.42 -0.59 -4.55
C ALA A 120 1.15 0.29 -5.77
N GLU A 121 1.82 1.44 -5.89
CA GLU A 121 1.74 2.30 -7.09
C GLU A 121 2.53 1.74 -8.28
N GLY A 122 3.26 0.64 -8.09
CA GLY A 122 4.12 0.05 -9.11
C GLY A 122 5.55 0.59 -9.05
N ARG A 123 6.49 -0.23 -8.59
CA ARG A 123 7.91 0.17 -8.42
C ARG A 123 8.55 0.65 -9.73
N ARG A 124 8.21 0.03 -10.86
CA ARG A 124 8.75 0.40 -12.19
C ARG A 124 8.15 1.73 -12.67
N LEU A 125 6.86 1.94 -12.44
CA LEU A 125 6.14 3.16 -12.82
C LEU A 125 6.75 4.41 -12.15
N GLN A 126 7.22 4.28 -10.91
CA GLN A 126 7.83 5.38 -10.17
C GLN A 126 9.26 5.70 -10.63
N LEU A 127 9.92 4.82 -11.39
CA LEU A 127 11.35 4.90 -11.66
C LEU A 127 11.71 4.98 -13.15
N LEU A 128 10.98 4.30 -14.02
CA LEU A 128 11.37 4.14 -15.43
C LEU A 128 10.90 5.30 -16.33
N PRO A 129 9.65 5.79 -16.21
CA PRO A 129 9.22 6.92 -17.03
C PRO A 129 10.10 8.16 -16.80
N PRO A 130 10.50 8.87 -17.87
CA PRO A 130 11.39 10.03 -17.75
C PRO A 130 10.72 11.21 -17.02
N ALA A 131 9.39 11.28 -17.05
CA ALA A 131 8.59 12.20 -16.23
C ALA A 131 7.65 11.43 -15.30
N HIS A 132 7.49 11.94 -14.08
CA HIS A 132 6.61 11.34 -13.08
C HIS A 132 5.70 12.41 -12.46
N LEU A 133 4.39 12.23 -12.62
CA LEU A 133 3.37 13.00 -11.92
C LEU A 133 2.90 12.25 -10.68
N VAL A 134 2.97 12.91 -9.53
CA VAL A 134 2.50 12.39 -8.25
C VAL A 134 1.36 13.25 -7.73
N TRP A 135 0.19 12.63 -7.58
CA TRP A 135 -0.95 13.24 -6.90
C TRP A 135 -0.80 13.13 -5.39
N VAL A 136 -1.04 14.24 -4.69
CA VAL A 136 -1.02 14.34 -3.23
C VAL A 136 -2.35 14.92 -2.80
N ASP A 137 -3.02 14.26 -1.85
CA ASP A 137 -4.14 14.88 -1.15
C ASP A 137 -3.59 15.94 -0.19
N GLU A 138 -4.15 17.14 -0.19
CA GLU A 138 -3.77 18.21 0.73
C GLU A 138 -3.84 17.76 2.21
N ALA A 139 -4.78 16.88 2.55
CA ALA A 139 -4.91 16.30 3.90
C ALA A 139 -3.78 15.31 4.27
N GLU A 140 -3.05 14.81 3.28
CA GLU A 140 -1.93 13.88 3.46
C GLU A 140 -0.56 14.60 3.47
N VAL A 141 -0.57 15.94 3.52
CA VAL A 141 0.65 16.72 3.77
C VAL A 141 0.92 16.75 5.28
N VAL A 142 1.96 16.03 5.69
CA VAL A 142 2.40 15.92 7.09
C VAL A 142 3.59 16.81 7.36
N GLN A 143 3.82 17.13 8.64
CA GLN A 143 5.00 17.94 9.01
C GLN A 143 6.30 17.15 8.85
N HIS A 144 6.30 15.92 9.37
CA HIS A 144 7.52 15.13 9.52
C HIS A 144 7.36 13.72 8.95
N LEU A 145 8.46 13.15 8.45
CA LEU A 145 8.46 11.77 7.93
C LEU A 145 8.02 10.74 8.97
N GLY A 146 8.35 10.97 10.25
CA GLY A 146 7.93 10.09 11.35
C GLY A 146 6.40 10.00 11.49
N GLU A 147 5.68 11.08 11.20
CA GLU A 147 4.21 11.10 11.20
C GLU A 147 3.65 10.18 10.09
N ALA A 148 4.16 10.31 8.86
CA ALA A 148 3.78 9.44 7.75
C ALA A 148 4.13 7.97 7.99
N LEU A 149 5.33 7.69 8.52
CA LEU A 149 5.75 6.32 8.83
C LEU A 149 4.94 5.71 9.99
N GLY A 150 4.56 6.52 10.98
CA GLY A 150 3.71 6.10 12.09
C GLY A 150 2.35 5.57 11.62
N ARG A 151 1.76 6.18 10.58
CA ARG A 151 0.50 5.73 9.96
C ARG A 151 0.61 4.34 9.29
N LEU A 152 1.83 3.86 9.02
CA LEU A 152 2.10 2.61 8.29
C LEU A 152 2.69 1.50 9.18
N ALA A 153 2.88 1.76 10.48
CA ALA A 153 3.64 0.88 11.37
C ALA A 153 3.07 -0.54 11.45
N ASP A 154 1.73 -0.67 11.42
CA ASP A 154 1.04 -1.95 11.58
C ASP A 154 0.95 -2.78 10.28
N ASP A 155 0.98 -2.12 9.11
CA ASP A 155 0.89 -2.78 7.80
C ASP A 155 1.77 -2.08 6.74
N PRO A 156 3.11 -2.17 6.87
CA PRO A 156 4.01 -1.51 5.95
C PRO A 156 3.98 -2.21 4.58
N PRO A 157 4.00 -1.44 3.46
CA PRO A 157 4.08 -2.04 2.14
C PRO A 157 5.45 -2.71 1.92
N SER A 158 5.52 -3.60 0.92
CA SER A 158 6.73 -4.35 0.60
C SER A 158 7.96 -3.48 0.24
N ALA A 159 7.73 -2.22 -0.14
CA ALA A 159 8.72 -1.16 -0.20
C ALA A 159 8.02 0.20 -0.12
N LEU A 160 8.76 1.16 0.43
CA LEU A 160 8.45 2.58 0.41
C LEU A 160 9.52 3.29 -0.41
N ALA A 161 9.14 4.28 -1.18
CA ALA A 161 10.05 5.17 -1.88
C ALA A 161 9.82 6.60 -1.42
N LEU A 162 10.89 7.32 -1.08
CA LEU A 162 10.84 8.72 -0.69
C LEU A 162 11.48 9.54 -1.82
N HIS A 163 10.65 10.24 -2.58
CA HIS A 163 11.10 11.02 -3.73
C HIS A 163 11.21 12.48 -3.29
N SER A 164 12.43 13.04 -3.32
CA SER A 164 12.74 14.39 -2.82
C SER A 164 13.23 15.33 -3.92
N GLY A 165 12.90 15.02 -5.17
CA GLY A 165 13.42 15.74 -6.34
C GLY A 165 13.54 14.83 -7.56
N PRO A 166 13.78 15.41 -8.75
CA PRO A 166 14.18 14.65 -9.92
C PRO A 166 15.45 13.84 -9.66
N SER A 167 15.62 12.73 -10.37
CA SER A 167 16.84 11.94 -10.30
C SER A 167 18.04 12.78 -10.75
N LYS A 168 19.05 12.90 -9.89
CA LYS A 168 20.32 13.56 -10.18
C LYS A 168 21.45 12.66 -9.67
N SER A 169 22.44 12.41 -10.50
CA SER A 169 23.66 11.69 -10.14
C SER A 169 24.85 12.55 -10.53
N ALA A 170 25.83 12.68 -9.63
CA ALA A 170 27.12 13.20 -10.00
C ALA A 170 27.96 12.06 -10.60
N ASP A 171 28.54 12.30 -11.77
CA ASP A 171 29.68 11.53 -12.28
C ASP A 171 30.85 11.60 -11.26
N ILE A 172 31.78 10.64 -11.32
CA ILE A 172 33.11 10.70 -10.68
C ILE A 172 33.79 12.06 -10.94
N GLY A 173 33.57 12.68 -12.10
CA GLY A 173 34.02 14.03 -12.45
C GLY A 173 33.24 15.20 -11.83
N GLN A 174 32.30 14.93 -10.90
CA GLN A 174 31.41 15.92 -10.26
C GLN A 174 30.46 16.67 -11.22
N ILE A 175 30.29 16.17 -12.44
CA ILE A 175 29.31 16.70 -13.39
C ILE A 175 27.94 16.14 -13.03
N MET A 176 26.98 17.03 -12.78
CA MET A 176 25.60 16.66 -12.46
C MET A 176 24.87 16.20 -13.71
N VAL A 177 24.46 14.93 -13.73
CA VAL A 177 23.62 14.34 -14.78
C VAL A 177 22.24 14.06 -14.21
N GLN A 178 21.19 14.54 -14.89
CA GLN A 178 19.80 14.32 -14.47
C GLN A 178 19.19 13.10 -15.17
N GLY A 179 18.34 12.34 -14.49
CA GLY A 179 17.50 11.31 -15.11
C GLY A 179 18.15 9.94 -15.35
N VAL A 180 19.31 9.64 -14.75
CA VAL A 180 20.03 8.37 -14.99
C VAL A 180 19.42 7.17 -14.25
N HIS A 181 18.92 7.39 -13.03
CA HIS A 181 18.45 6.31 -12.14
C HIS A 181 16.97 6.45 -11.73
N GLY A 182 16.26 7.37 -12.36
CA GLY A 182 14.88 7.71 -12.05
C GLY A 182 14.37 8.84 -12.96
N PRO A 183 13.15 9.33 -12.73
CA PRO A 183 12.56 10.40 -13.54
C PRO A 183 13.45 11.65 -13.52
N GLY A 184 13.80 12.15 -14.72
CA GLY A 184 14.52 13.41 -14.89
C GLY A 184 13.62 14.64 -14.62
N ARG A 185 12.30 14.43 -14.63
CA ARG A 185 11.28 15.42 -14.30
C ARG A 185 10.31 14.84 -13.26
N LEU A 186 10.20 15.49 -12.11
CA LEU A 186 9.23 15.13 -11.08
C LEU A 186 8.23 16.27 -10.90
N VAL A 187 6.95 15.97 -11.06
CA VAL A 187 5.84 16.89 -10.85
C VAL A 187 5.00 16.40 -9.69
N VAL A 188 4.75 17.27 -8.71
CA VAL A 188 3.88 16.97 -7.57
C VAL A 188 2.69 17.90 -7.59
N ALA A 189 1.49 17.33 -7.67
CA ALA A 189 0.25 18.07 -7.67
C ALA A 189 -0.53 17.81 -6.36
N VAL A 190 -0.56 18.82 -5.49
CA VAL A 190 -1.35 18.83 -4.27
C VAL A 190 -2.78 19.26 -4.61
N VAL A 191 -3.76 18.47 -4.18
CA VAL A 191 -5.17 18.69 -4.49
C VAL A 191 -5.98 18.64 -3.21
N ARG A 192 -6.74 19.70 -2.93
CA ARG A 192 -7.76 19.68 -1.87
C ARG A 192 -8.95 18.83 -2.30
N GLY A 193 -9.43 17.97 -1.41
CA GLY A 193 -10.62 17.13 -1.64
C GLY A 193 -10.34 15.94 -2.56
N LEU A 194 -9.10 15.45 -2.64
CA LEU A 194 -8.78 14.31 -3.50
C LEU A 194 -9.40 13.00 -2.99
N ALA A 195 -9.49 12.81 -1.67
CA ALA A 195 -10.20 11.71 -1.03
C ALA A 195 -11.69 11.64 -1.41
N GLU A 196 -12.32 12.77 -1.74
CA GLU A 196 -13.72 12.84 -2.15
C GLU A 196 -13.96 12.18 -3.51
N LEU A 197 -12.92 12.06 -4.36
CA LEU A 197 -13.00 11.29 -5.61
C LEU A 197 -12.95 9.78 -5.41
N GLU A 198 -12.49 9.33 -4.25
CA GLU A 198 -12.46 7.91 -3.88
C GLU A 198 -13.79 7.47 -3.25
N ALA A 199 -14.51 8.43 -2.66
CA ALA A 199 -15.88 8.26 -2.20
C ALA A 199 -16.86 8.44 -3.37
N GLY A 200 -17.36 7.32 -3.92
CA GLY A 200 -18.76 7.31 -4.42
C GLY A 200 -19.72 7.75 -3.30
N PRO A 201 -21.05 7.92 -3.55
CA PRO A 201 -21.98 8.53 -2.57
C PRO A 201 -21.69 8.03 -1.16
N ALA A 202 -21.33 8.98 -0.29
CA ALA A 202 -20.69 8.71 0.98
C ALA A 202 -21.55 7.77 1.82
N GLU A 203 -21.02 6.59 2.15
CA GLU A 203 -21.38 5.96 3.40
C GLU A 203 -20.72 6.82 4.50
N PRO A 204 -21.50 7.46 5.39
CA PRO A 204 -20.97 8.46 6.28
C PRO A 204 -19.94 7.84 7.24
N PRO A 205 -18.92 8.61 7.67
CA PRO A 205 -17.95 8.12 8.64
C PRO A 205 -18.68 7.82 9.96
N PRO A 206 -18.36 6.72 10.65
CA PRO A 206 -18.96 6.43 11.94
C PRO A 206 -18.58 7.53 12.92
N THR A 207 -19.58 8.27 13.40
CA THR A 207 -19.44 9.26 14.46
C THR A 207 -18.91 8.56 15.71
N ARG A 208 -17.71 8.95 16.15
CA ARG A 208 -17.11 8.48 17.39
C ARG A 208 -17.71 9.28 18.55
N GLU A 209 -18.81 8.79 19.12
CA GLU A 209 -19.26 9.23 20.44
C GLU A 209 -18.54 8.44 21.55
N ALA A 210 -18.24 9.14 22.66
CA ALA A 210 -17.61 8.57 23.83
C ALA A 210 -18.48 7.43 24.43
N PRO A 211 -17.87 6.42 25.07
CA PRO A 211 -18.56 5.17 25.36
C PRO A 211 -19.63 5.35 26.45
N SER A 212 -20.90 5.31 26.05
CA SER A 212 -22.02 5.04 26.96
C SER A 212 -22.55 3.63 26.69
N HIS A 213 -22.47 2.78 27.71
CA HIS A 213 -22.95 1.41 27.70
C HIS A 213 -24.47 1.32 27.46
N THR A 214 -24.87 0.62 26.40
CA THR A 214 -26.04 -0.31 26.38
C THR A 214 -25.94 -1.22 25.13
N PRO A 215 -26.41 -2.48 25.19
CA PRO A 215 -25.91 -3.56 24.34
C PRO A 215 -26.50 -3.52 22.93
N GLU A 216 -25.62 -3.48 21.95
CA GLU A 216 -25.96 -3.59 20.53
C GLU A 216 -26.42 -5.02 20.19
N ALA A 217 -27.46 -5.09 19.37
CA ALA A 217 -28.05 -6.32 18.87
C ALA A 217 -27.04 -7.15 18.06
N THR A 218 -27.15 -8.47 18.19
CA THR A 218 -26.29 -9.50 17.61
C THR A 218 -25.92 -9.27 16.13
N PRO A 219 -24.63 -9.25 15.74
CA PRO A 219 -24.21 -9.12 14.35
C PRO A 219 -24.42 -10.42 13.55
N PRO A 220 -24.78 -10.39 12.25
CA PRO A 220 -24.80 -11.62 11.45
C PRO A 220 -23.39 -11.99 10.95
N ALA A 221 -22.91 -13.13 11.47
CA ALA A 221 -21.99 -14.12 10.89
C ALA A 221 -20.61 -13.66 10.35
N GLY A 222 -19.68 -13.35 11.26
CA GLY A 222 -18.25 -13.55 11.01
C GLY A 222 -17.93 -15.04 10.74
N LEU A 223 -16.82 -15.31 10.06
CA LEU A 223 -16.31 -16.68 9.93
C LEU A 223 -16.06 -17.23 11.34
N ASP A 224 -16.78 -18.29 11.71
CA ASP A 224 -16.57 -18.95 13.00
C ASP A 224 -15.16 -19.53 13.04
N TRP A 225 -14.30 -18.88 13.83
CA TRP A 225 -12.91 -19.29 13.97
C TRP A 225 -12.76 -20.56 14.79
N ALA A 226 -13.74 -20.91 15.63
CA ALA A 226 -13.78 -22.22 16.28
C ALA A 226 -14.00 -23.33 15.25
N ALA A 227 -14.85 -23.12 14.24
CA ALA A 227 -15.01 -24.05 13.12
C ALA A 227 -13.72 -24.18 12.29
N VAL A 228 -12.94 -23.11 12.12
CA VAL A 228 -11.62 -23.19 11.47
C VAL A 228 -10.65 -24.02 12.32
N ARG A 229 -10.62 -23.82 13.66
CA ARG A 229 -9.80 -24.65 14.57
C ARG A 229 -10.20 -26.12 14.55
N ALA A 230 -11.49 -26.42 14.41
CA ALA A 230 -11.99 -27.79 14.29
C ALA A 230 -11.51 -28.50 13.00
N LEU A 231 -10.92 -27.78 12.05
CA LEU A 231 -10.25 -28.37 10.90
C LEU A 231 -8.83 -28.87 11.20
N GLU A 232 -8.23 -28.53 12.34
CA GLU A 232 -6.89 -28.98 12.70
C GLU A 232 -6.80 -30.52 12.68
N GLY A 233 -5.76 -31.05 12.03
CA GLY A 233 -5.59 -32.47 11.76
C GLY A 233 -6.41 -33.03 10.58
N ARG A 234 -7.39 -32.30 10.04
CA ARG A 234 -8.22 -32.78 8.91
C ARG A 234 -7.49 -32.67 7.58
N ARG A 235 -7.68 -33.70 6.74
CA ARG A 235 -7.24 -33.74 5.35
C ARG A 235 -8.32 -33.18 4.43
N LEU A 236 -7.95 -32.20 3.61
CA LEU A 236 -8.78 -31.51 2.63
C LEU A 236 -8.16 -31.61 1.23
N ALA A 237 -8.90 -31.22 0.20
CA ALA A 237 -8.43 -31.16 -1.17
C ALA A 237 -8.72 -29.80 -1.81
N THR A 238 -7.78 -29.30 -2.63
CA THR A 238 -8.00 -28.08 -3.42
C THR A 238 -9.06 -28.34 -4.51
N LYS A 239 -9.50 -27.28 -5.22
CA LYS A 239 -10.40 -27.41 -6.39
C LYS A 239 -9.85 -28.36 -7.47
N ARG A 240 -8.52 -28.49 -7.57
CA ARG A 240 -7.82 -29.36 -8.54
C ARG A 240 -7.52 -30.77 -7.99
N GLY A 241 -7.92 -31.07 -6.76
CA GLY A 241 -7.71 -32.39 -6.14
C GLY A 241 -6.41 -32.52 -5.33
N ASP A 242 -5.62 -31.45 -5.17
CA ASP A 242 -4.38 -31.53 -4.38
C ASP A 242 -4.70 -31.72 -2.90
N ALA A 243 -4.26 -32.83 -2.33
CA ALA A 243 -4.48 -33.13 -0.92
C ALA A 243 -3.56 -32.31 0.01
N PHE A 244 -4.15 -31.77 1.07
CA PHE A 244 -3.43 -31.05 2.13
C PHE A 244 -4.07 -31.31 3.50
N THR A 245 -3.33 -31.03 4.57
CA THR A 245 -3.80 -31.16 5.96
C THR A 245 -3.72 -29.80 6.64
N VAL A 246 -4.73 -29.43 7.44
CA VAL A 246 -4.62 -28.26 8.33
C VAL A 246 -3.80 -28.68 9.54
N GLU A 247 -2.59 -28.14 9.66
CA GLU A 247 -1.60 -28.60 10.64
C GLU A 247 -1.75 -27.91 12.00
N LYS A 248 -2.02 -26.60 11.99
CA LYS A 248 -2.09 -25.80 13.20
C LYS A 248 -2.95 -24.57 12.98
N VAL A 249 -3.89 -24.29 13.89
CA VAL A 249 -4.71 -23.09 13.86
C VAL A 249 -4.46 -22.25 15.11
N THR A 250 -3.86 -21.08 14.91
CA THR A 250 -3.67 -20.07 15.95
C THR A 250 -4.83 -19.10 15.97
N GLU A 251 -4.78 -18.09 16.85
CA GLU A 251 -5.77 -17.02 16.88
C GLU A 251 -5.87 -16.21 15.58
N ASN A 252 -4.77 -16.11 14.82
CA ASN A 252 -4.66 -15.23 13.66
C ASN A 252 -4.31 -15.94 12.35
N THR A 253 -3.99 -17.24 12.39
CA THR A 253 -3.54 -17.99 11.21
C THR A 253 -3.95 -19.45 11.25
N ALA A 254 -4.17 -20.04 10.07
CA ALA A 254 -4.24 -21.48 9.87
C ALA A 254 -3.06 -21.91 8.99
N VAL A 255 -2.24 -22.84 9.45
CA VAL A 255 -1.13 -23.42 8.70
C VAL A 255 -1.59 -24.71 8.04
N VAL A 256 -1.37 -24.84 6.73
CA VAL A 256 -1.72 -26.03 5.96
C VAL A 256 -0.47 -26.67 5.37
N ARG A 257 -0.43 -28.01 5.31
CA ARG A 257 0.68 -28.80 4.74
C ARG A 257 0.21 -29.59 3.54
N VAL A 258 0.93 -29.49 2.42
CA VAL A 258 0.63 -30.22 1.19
C VAL A 258 1.21 -31.63 1.25
N GLY A 259 0.37 -32.64 1.03
CA GLY A 259 0.78 -34.05 1.13
C GLY A 259 1.83 -34.47 0.11
N SER A 260 1.79 -33.92 -1.10
CA SER A 260 2.70 -34.30 -2.20
C SER A 260 4.09 -33.68 -2.13
N SER A 261 4.27 -32.57 -1.42
CA SER A 261 5.53 -31.78 -1.47
C SER A 261 6.08 -31.38 -0.10
N ASN A 262 5.40 -31.78 0.99
CA ASN A 262 5.71 -31.39 2.37
C ASN A 262 5.85 -29.86 2.58
N LYS A 263 5.37 -29.04 1.64
CA LYS A 263 5.35 -27.58 1.72
C LYS A 263 4.23 -27.13 2.64
N THR A 264 4.49 -26.10 3.42
CA THR A 264 3.47 -25.46 4.28
C THR A 264 3.09 -24.08 3.76
N TYR A 265 1.83 -23.72 3.91
CA TYR A 265 1.28 -22.40 3.61
C TYR A 265 0.57 -21.85 4.84
N THR A 266 0.67 -20.54 5.05
CA THR A 266 -0.04 -19.84 6.12
C THR A 266 -1.22 -19.08 5.52
N LEU A 267 -2.40 -19.31 6.09
CA LEU A 267 -3.64 -18.64 5.74
C LEU A 267 -3.96 -17.66 6.88
N ARG A 268 -3.94 -16.35 6.62
CA ARG A 268 -4.25 -15.37 7.67
C ARG A 268 -5.76 -15.27 7.90
N ARG A 269 -6.14 -15.10 9.17
CA ARG A 269 -7.54 -14.98 9.63
C ARG A 269 -8.29 -13.88 8.90
N HIS A 270 -7.71 -12.69 8.81
CA HIS A 270 -8.36 -11.56 8.11
C HIS A 270 -8.64 -11.87 6.63
N CYS A 271 -7.79 -12.66 5.96
CA CYS A 271 -8.01 -13.06 4.56
C CYS A 271 -9.14 -14.09 4.40
N LEU A 272 -9.29 -15.02 5.35
CA LEU A 272 -10.40 -15.98 5.35
C LEU A 272 -11.72 -15.28 5.75
N GLU A 273 -11.68 -14.40 6.74
CA GLU A 273 -12.83 -13.60 7.17
C GLU A 273 -13.32 -12.65 6.08
N LYS A 274 -12.41 -11.95 5.39
CA LYS A 274 -12.76 -11.07 4.27
C LYS A 274 -13.51 -11.84 3.18
N ALA A 275 -13.02 -13.03 2.80
CA ALA A 275 -13.69 -13.86 1.82
C ALA A 275 -15.05 -14.40 2.30
N ALA A 276 -15.15 -14.81 3.57
CA ALA A 276 -16.42 -15.27 4.15
C ALA A 276 -17.47 -14.15 4.20
N ARG A 277 -17.06 -12.90 4.51
CA ARG A 277 -17.95 -11.72 4.48
C ARG A 277 -18.45 -11.43 3.06
N LEU A 278 -17.55 -11.44 2.08
CA LEU A 278 -17.91 -11.25 0.67
C LEU A 278 -18.93 -12.29 0.19
N ALA A 279 -18.75 -13.56 0.57
CA ALA A 279 -19.71 -14.61 0.22
C ALA A 279 -21.05 -14.47 0.96
N ALA A 280 -21.03 -14.10 2.24
CA ALA A 280 -22.23 -13.83 3.01
C ALA A 280 -23.03 -12.63 2.48
N SER A 281 -22.36 -11.64 1.87
CA SER A 281 -22.98 -10.50 1.21
C SER A 281 -23.42 -10.79 -0.24
N GLY A 282 -23.41 -12.05 -0.66
CA GLY A 282 -23.87 -12.47 -1.99
C GLY A 282 -22.83 -12.38 -3.12
N THR A 283 -21.56 -12.05 -2.82
CA THR A 283 -20.49 -12.03 -3.83
C THR A 283 -19.98 -13.46 -4.08
N PRO A 284 -20.11 -14.02 -5.30
CA PRO A 284 -19.70 -15.39 -5.56
C PRO A 284 -18.17 -15.54 -5.58
N ILE A 285 -17.66 -16.55 -4.88
CA ILE A 285 -16.23 -16.92 -4.90
C ILE A 285 -16.10 -18.35 -5.43
N PRO A 286 -16.27 -18.57 -6.75
CA PRO A 286 -16.38 -19.93 -7.32
C PRO A 286 -15.06 -20.71 -7.35
N GLY A 287 -13.94 -20.12 -6.93
CA GLY A 287 -12.66 -20.80 -6.95
C GLY A 287 -11.45 -19.96 -6.55
N PRO A 288 -10.25 -20.56 -6.59
CA PRO A 288 -9.01 -19.91 -6.16
C PRO A 288 -8.66 -18.62 -6.91
N VAL A 289 -9.03 -18.51 -8.19
CA VAL A 289 -8.79 -17.28 -8.98
C VAL A 289 -9.68 -16.14 -8.51
N ALA A 290 -10.95 -16.41 -8.22
CA ALA A 290 -11.87 -15.41 -7.67
C ALA A 290 -11.45 -15.00 -6.26
N TYR A 291 -11.06 -15.96 -5.42
CA TYR A 291 -10.49 -15.68 -4.11
C TYR A 291 -9.28 -14.74 -4.19
N ARG A 292 -8.34 -15.02 -5.11
CA ARG A 292 -7.14 -14.19 -5.33
C ARG A 292 -7.47 -12.75 -5.68
N LYS A 293 -8.47 -12.54 -6.54
CA LYS A 293 -8.86 -11.22 -7.05
C LYS A 293 -9.65 -10.41 -6.01
N LEU A 294 -10.56 -11.07 -5.28
CA LEU A 294 -11.56 -10.39 -4.44
C LEU A 294 -11.14 -10.32 -2.97
N ALA A 295 -10.49 -11.36 -2.45
CA ALA A 295 -10.13 -11.46 -1.04
C ALA A 295 -8.64 -11.18 -0.82
N CYS A 296 -7.78 -12.15 -1.13
CA CYS A 296 -6.34 -12.13 -0.85
C CYS A 296 -5.54 -13.05 -1.78
N ASN A 297 -4.26 -12.72 -2.01
CA ASN A 297 -3.33 -13.55 -2.79
C ASN A 297 -2.55 -14.60 -1.96
N GLU A 298 -2.95 -14.84 -0.70
CA GLU A 298 -2.29 -15.80 0.18
C GLU A 298 -2.79 -17.22 -0.06
N ALA A 299 -1.94 -18.04 -0.69
CA ALA A 299 -2.19 -19.46 -0.97
C ALA A 299 -3.66 -19.76 -1.44
N PRO A 300 -4.15 -19.10 -2.50
CA PRO A 300 -5.59 -19.01 -2.82
C PRO A 300 -6.29 -20.36 -2.99
N ALA A 301 -5.56 -21.38 -3.47
CA ALA A 301 -6.09 -22.72 -3.67
C ALA A 301 -6.49 -23.40 -2.36
N TYR A 302 -5.73 -23.17 -1.29
CA TYR A 302 -5.92 -23.78 0.01
C TYR A 302 -6.88 -22.94 0.87
N ALA A 303 -6.76 -21.61 0.82
CA ALA A 303 -7.68 -20.70 1.50
C ALA A 303 -9.13 -20.91 1.05
N TRP A 304 -9.34 -20.98 -0.28
CA TRP A 304 -10.65 -21.26 -0.84
C TRP A 304 -11.17 -22.65 -0.44
N ALA A 305 -10.31 -23.67 -0.43
CA ALA A 305 -10.71 -25.02 -0.03
C ALA A 305 -11.09 -25.12 1.46
N VAL A 306 -10.42 -24.38 2.34
CA VAL A 306 -10.80 -24.25 3.76
C VAL A 306 -12.18 -23.60 3.89
N LEU A 307 -12.43 -22.51 3.18
CA LEU A 307 -13.75 -21.83 3.22
C LEU A 307 -14.87 -22.71 2.66
N ARG A 308 -14.60 -23.45 1.58
CA ARG A 308 -15.54 -24.41 1.01
C ARG A 308 -15.88 -25.53 2.00
N ALA A 309 -14.87 -26.06 2.71
CA ALA A 309 -15.08 -27.08 3.74
C ALA A 309 -15.93 -26.58 4.91
N LEU A 310 -15.99 -25.27 5.12
CA LEU A 310 -16.81 -24.59 6.13
C LEU A 310 -18.18 -24.12 5.60
N GLY A 311 -18.50 -24.42 4.33
CA GLY A 311 -19.74 -24.00 3.68
C GLY A 311 -19.85 -22.49 3.46
N ARG A 312 -18.71 -21.79 3.34
CA ARG A 312 -18.67 -20.32 3.23
C ARG A 312 -18.44 -19.80 1.81
N VAL A 313 -18.12 -20.64 0.84
CA VAL A 313 -17.91 -20.31 -0.59
C VAL A 313 -18.29 -21.48 -1.49
#